data_AF-A0A946S2A5-F1
#
_entry.id   AF-A0A946S2A5-F1
#
_cell.length_a   1.000
_cell.length_b   1.000
_cell.length_c   1.000
_cell.angle_alpha   90.00
_cell.angle_beta   90.00
_cell.angle_gamma   90.00
#
_symmetry.space_group_name_H-M   'P 1'
#
loop_
_entity.id
_entity.type
_entity.pdbx_description
1 polymer ?
#
loop_
_entity_poly.entity_id
_entity_poly.type
_entity_poly.pdbx_seq_one_letter_code
_entity_poly.pdbx_strand_id
1 'polypeptide(L)'
;MERIFNNYKSRQLRKLRSNQWLAFSLSRGFTNTGDWSSSIREYQRVLEVTPEDIKRVANKYLTKTNRTVAYLVKPEEHVDNAEPQTGGPGL
;
A
#
# COMPACT_ATOMS: atom_id res chain seq x y z
N MET A 1 3.39 -22.56 6.31
CA MET A 1 2.21 -21.97 5.61
C MET A 1 0.93 -22.04 6.43
N GLU A 2 0.72 -23.10 7.20
CA GLU A 2 -0.51 -23.34 7.98
C GLU A 2 -1.00 -22.14 8.82
N ARG A 3 -0.15 -21.57 9.69
CA ARG A 3 -0.51 -20.41 10.53
C ARG A 3 -1.00 -19.20 9.70
N ILE A 4 -0.40 -18.95 8.54
CA ILE A 4 -0.78 -17.82 7.67
C ILE A 4 -2.18 -18.06 7.12
N PHE A 5 -2.44 -19.25 6.59
CA PHE A 5 -3.75 -19.61 6.06
C PHE A 5 -4.82 -19.67 7.14
N ASN A 6 -4.51 -20.16 8.34
CA ASN A 6 -5.47 -20.15 9.46
C ASN A 6 -5.88 -18.72 9.84
N ASN A 7 -4.91 -17.80 9.92
CA ASN A 7 -5.20 -16.38 10.16
C ASN A 7 -6.00 -15.74 9.02
N TYR A 8 -5.68 -16.08 7.77
CA TYR A 8 -6.44 -15.62 6.61
C TYR A 8 -7.89 -16.11 6.66
N LYS A 9 -8.11 -17.43 6.79
CA LYS A 9 -9.44 -18.04 6.93
C LYS A 9 -10.27 -17.37 8.03
N SER A 10 -9.67 -17.19 9.21
CA SER A 10 -10.33 -16.53 10.34
C SER A 10 -10.76 -15.08 10.03
N ARG A 11 -9.92 -14.29 9.34
CA ARG A 11 -10.29 -12.94 8.89
C ARG A 11 -11.42 -12.94 7.87
N GLN A 12 -11.42 -13.89 6.94
CA GLN A 12 -12.46 -14.00 5.92
C GLN A 12 -13.80 -14.43 6.53
N LEU A 13 -13.81 -15.33 7.51
CA LEU A 13 -15.02 -15.72 8.23
C LEU A 13 -15.67 -14.53 8.97
N ARG A 14 -14.87 -13.65 9.58
CA ARG A 14 -15.41 -12.43 10.21
C ARG A 14 -16.06 -11.48 9.21
N LYS A 15 -15.48 -11.40 8.02
CA LYS A 15 -15.98 -10.56 6.92
C LYS A 15 -17.32 -11.07 6.36
N LEU A 16 -17.53 -12.38 6.29
CA LEU A 16 -18.81 -12.98 5.86
C LEU A 16 -19.98 -12.63 6.80
N ARG A 17 -19.70 -12.21 8.04
CA ARG A 17 -20.73 -11.75 9.00
C ARG A 17 -21.12 -10.29 8.81
N SER A 18 -20.51 -9.58 7.86
CA SER A 18 -20.77 -8.16 7.59
C SER A 18 -21.49 -7.98 6.25
N ASN A 19 -22.74 -7.51 6.30
CA ASN A 19 -23.53 -7.21 5.10
C ASN A 19 -22.86 -6.15 4.21
N GLN A 20 -22.25 -5.14 4.83
CA GLN A 20 -21.51 -4.10 4.12
C GLN A 20 -20.32 -4.70 3.36
N TRP A 21 -19.54 -5.58 4.00
CA TRP A 21 -18.41 -6.24 3.33
C TRP A 21 -18.88 -7.15 2.19
N LEU A 22 -19.98 -7.89 2.38
CA LEU A 22 -20.55 -8.73 1.32
C LEU A 22 -20.99 -7.89 0.11
N ALA A 23 -21.68 -6.77 0.34
CA ALA A 23 -22.07 -5.85 -0.73
C ALA A 23 -20.85 -5.32 -1.50
N PHE A 24 -19.79 -4.90 -0.79
CA PHE A 24 -18.54 -4.49 -1.43
C PHE A 24 -17.85 -5.62 -2.19
N SER A 25 -17.89 -6.85 -1.68
CA SER A 25 -17.28 -8.00 -2.36
C SER A 25 -17.98 -8.29 -3.68
N LEU A 26 -19.32 -8.33 -3.68
CA LEU A 26 -20.12 -8.57 -4.88
C LEU A 26 -19.91 -7.47 -5.92
N SER A 27 -20.00 -6.21 -5.49
CA SER A 27 -19.81 -5.05 -6.36
C SER A 27 -18.41 -5.05 -6.99
N ARG A 28 -17.34 -5.25 -6.21
CA ARG A 28 -15.97 -5.31 -6.76
C ARG A 28 -15.76 -6.47 -7.71
N GLY A 29 -16.31 -7.65 -7.40
CA GLY A 29 -16.22 -8.79 -8.29
C GLY A 29 -16.81 -8.48 -9.67
N PHE A 30 -18.01 -7.90 -9.68
CA PHE A 30 -18.66 -7.48 -10.93
C PHE A 30 -17.92 -6.34 -11.64
N THR A 31 -17.51 -5.29 -10.93
CA THR A 31 -16.79 -4.15 -11.52
C THR A 31 -15.44 -4.55 -12.13
N ASN A 32 -14.71 -5.47 -11.49
CA ASN A 32 -13.37 -5.85 -11.94
C ASN A 32 -13.39 -6.91 -13.04
N THR A 33 -14.34 -7.85 -13.01
CA THR A 33 -14.31 -9.03 -13.89
C THR A 33 -15.63 -9.33 -14.60
N GLY A 34 -16.67 -8.51 -14.41
CA GLY A 34 -18.02 -8.78 -14.89
C GLY A 34 -18.74 -9.94 -14.17
N ASP A 35 -18.15 -10.49 -13.11
CA ASP A 35 -18.68 -11.67 -12.40
C ASP A 35 -18.57 -11.48 -10.89
N TRP A 36 -19.73 -11.43 -10.22
CA TRP A 36 -19.84 -11.26 -8.77
C TRP A 36 -19.16 -12.39 -7.98
N SER A 37 -19.08 -13.60 -8.55
CA SER A 37 -18.53 -14.79 -7.89
C SER A 37 -17.00 -14.85 -7.96
N SER A 38 -16.35 -13.95 -8.69
CA SER A 38 -14.88 -13.90 -8.83
C SER A 38 -14.14 -13.77 -7.50
N SER A 39 -14.74 -13.07 -6.53
CA SER A 39 -14.19 -12.93 -5.17
C SER A 39 -14.11 -14.27 -4.41
N ILE A 40 -15.04 -15.20 -4.69
CA ILE A 40 -15.04 -16.55 -4.08
C ILE A 40 -13.90 -17.39 -4.69
N ARG A 41 -13.71 -17.32 -6.01
CA ARG A 41 -12.60 -18.01 -6.69
C ARG A 41 -11.24 -17.44 -6.26
N GLU A 42 -11.15 -16.14 -6.02
CA GLU A 42 -9.93 -15.52 -5.50
C GLU A 42 -9.54 -16.07 -4.13
N TYR A 43 -10.50 -16.30 -3.24
CA TYR A 43 -10.25 -16.97 -1.96
C TYR A 43 -9.62 -18.36 -2.14
N GLN A 44 -10.11 -19.15 -3.11
CA GLN A 44 -9.54 -20.47 -3.40
C GLN A 44 -8.10 -20.36 -3.93
N ARG A 45 -7.85 -19.45 -4.89
CA ARG A 45 -6.50 -19.22 -5.44
C ARG A 45 -5.49 -18.79 -4.37
N VAL A 46 -5.91 -18.01 -3.37
CA VAL A 46 -5.02 -17.62 -2.25
C VAL A 46 -4.58 -18.83 -1.43
N LEU A 47 -5.41 -19.88 -1.30
CA LEU A 47 -5.06 -21.09 -0.56
C LEU A 47 -4.09 -22.01 -1.33
N GLU A 48 -3.93 -21.79 -2.63
CA GLU A 48 -2.99 -22.53 -3.49
C GLU A 48 -1.58 -21.90 -3.50
N VAL A 49 -1.42 -20.70 -2.93
CA VAL A 49 -0.15 -19.95 -2.95
C VAL A 49 0.93 -20.70 -2.18
N THR A 50 2.08 -20.90 -2.83
CA THR A 50 3.25 -21.55 -2.25
C THR A 50 4.27 -20.53 -1.71
N PRO A 51 5.18 -20.95 -0.79
CA PRO A 51 6.34 -20.13 -0.42
C PRO A 51 7.19 -19.70 -1.63
N GLU A 52 7.33 -20.57 -2.62
CA GLU A 52 8.08 -20.34 -3.85
C GLU A 52 7.45 -19.22 -4.68
N ASP A 53 6.11 -19.19 -4.79
CA ASP A 53 5.38 -18.09 -5.42
C ASP A 53 5.64 -16.76 -4.73
N ILE A 54 5.65 -16.75 -3.39
CA ILE A 54 5.92 -15.54 -2.61
C ILE A 54 7.33 -15.04 -2.90
N LYS A 55 8.33 -15.92 -2.86
CA LYS A 55 9.74 -15.58 -3.18
C LYS A 55 9.87 -15.05 -4.61
N ARG A 56 9.24 -15.71 -5.58
CA ARG A 56 9.24 -15.30 -6.99
C ARG A 56 8.66 -13.90 -7.18
N VAL A 57 7.51 -13.61 -6.58
CA VAL A 57 6.84 -12.30 -6.69
C VAL A 57 7.65 -11.21 -5.97
N ALA A 58 8.19 -11.50 -4.78
CA ALA A 58 9.06 -10.58 -4.06
C ALA A 58 10.30 -10.21 -4.89
N ASN A 59 10.99 -11.20 -5.46
CA ASN A 59 12.16 -10.97 -6.31
C ASN A 59 11.82 -10.15 -7.58
N LYS A 60 10.60 -10.31 -8.11
CA LYS A 60 10.14 -9.58 -9.30
C LYS A 60 9.86 -8.11 -9.03
N TYR A 61 9.19 -7.79 -7.92
CA TYR A 61 8.66 -6.43 -7.70
C TYR A 61 9.37 -5.63 -6.63
N LEU A 62 10.05 -6.25 -5.66
CA LEU A 62 10.74 -5.54 -4.58
C LEU A 62 12.18 -5.20 -4.98
N THR A 63 12.33 -4.41 -6.04
CA THR A 63 13.63 -3.95 -6.56
C THR A 63 13.92 -2.51 -6.12
N LYS A 64 15.20 -2.12 -6.16
CA LYS A 64 15.60 -0.73 -5.85
C LYS A 64 14.97 0.30 -6.80
N THR A 65 14.77 -0.10 -8.06
CA THR A 65 14.17 0.76 -9.10
C THR A 65 12.66 0.87 -8.97
N ASN A 66 11.99 -0.12 -8.34
CA ASN A 66 10.57 -0.09 -8.04
C ASN A 66 10.31 0.39 -6.60
N ARG A 67 10.96 1.49 -6.20
CA ARG A 67 10.81 2.10 -4.88
C ARG A 67 10.64 3.61 -4.98
N THR A 68 9.52 4.12 -4.48
CA THR A 68 9.28 5.55 -4.27
C THR A 68 9.39 5.86 -2.78
N VAL A 69 10.17 6.87 -2.41
CA VAL A 69 10.35 7.29 -1.00
C VAL A 69 10.06 8.78 -0.89
N ALA A 70 9.26 9.15 0.09
CA ALA A 70 8.99 10.54 0.46
C ALA A 70 9.33 10.75 1.93
N TYR A 71 10.03 11.83 2.24
CA TYR A 71 10.34 12.25 3.60
C TYR A 71 9.71 13.62 3.85
N LEU A 72 9.13 13.80 5.03
CA LEU A 72 8.78 15.12 5.53
C LEU A 72 9.97 15.65 6.32
N VAL A 73 10.58 16.74 5.86
CA VAL A 73 11.68 17.42 6.55
C VAL A 73 11.23 18.80 7.02
N LYS A 74 11.82 19.27 8.13
CA LYS A 74 11.61 20.66 8.57
C LYS A 74 12.31 21.60 7.58
N PRO A 75 11.75 22.77 7.27
CA PRO A 75 12.46 23.79 6.51
C PRO A 75 13.74 24.19 7.24
N GLU A 76 14.83 24.42 6.51
CA GLU A 76 16.02 25.03 7.09
C GLU A 76 15.71 26.48 7.46
N GLU A 77 16.07 26.91 8.67
CA GLU A 77 16.00 28.33 9.06
C GLU A 77 17.02 29.09 8.20
N HIS A 78 16.52 29.91 7.27
CA HIS A 78 17.33 30.90 6.58
C HIS A 78 17.79 31.93 7.62
N VAL A 79 19.02 31.77 8.12
CA VAL A 79 19.70 32.82 8.89
C VAL A 79 20.17 33.89 7.92
N ASP A 80 19.34 34.93 7.76
CA ASP A 80 19.73 36.15 7.05
C ASP A 80 20.81 36.86 7.87
N ASN A 81 22.08 36.67 7.50
CA ASN A 81 23.17 37.50 7.97
C ASN A 81 23.01 38.88 7.32
N ALA A 82 22.31 39.79 8.00
CA ALA A 82 22.31 41.19 7.64
C ALA A 82 23.74 41.75 7.79
N GLU A 83 24.41 42.00 6.66
CA GLU A 83 25.64 42.79 6.65
C GLU A 83 25.36 44.21 7.19
N PRO A 84 26.28 44.79 7.99
CA PRO A 84 26.09 46.12 8.53
C PRO A 84 26.19 47.16 7.42
N GLN A 85 25.15 47.98 7.31
CA GLN A 85 25.07 49.06 6.33
C GLN A 85 26.13 50.11 6.66
N THR A 86 27.26 50.03 5.97
CA THR A 86 28.32 51.04 6.03
C THR A 86 27.89 52.21 5.14
N GLY A 87 27.72 53.37 5.76
CA GLY A 87 27.35 54.61 5.08
C GLY A 87 28.40 55.04 4.04
N GLY A 88 27.93 55.75 3.01
CA GLY A 88 28.75 56.48 2.06
C GLY A 88 27.98 57.71 1.53
N PRO A 89 28.65 58.84 1.24
CA PRO A 89 28.10 60.18 1.45
C PRO A 89 27.42 60.81 0.21
N GLY A 90 26.41 61.63 0.50
CA GLY A 90 26.10 62.93 -0.13
C GLY A 90 25.98 63.04 -1.65
N LEU A 91 24.78 63.42 -2.09
CA LEU A 91 24.54 64.61 -2.90
C LEU A 91 23.28 65.33 -2.39
#